data_AF-A0A6P8HHW3-F1
#
_entry.id   AF-A0A6P8HHW3-F1
#
_cell.length_a   1.000
_cell.length_b   1.000
_cell.length_c   1.000
_cell.angle_alpha   90.00
_cell.angle_beta   90.00
_cell.angle_gamma   90.00
#
_symmetry.space_group_name_H-M   'P 1'
#
loop_
_entity.id
_entity.type
_entity.pdbx_description
1 polymer ?
#
loop_
_entity_poly.entity_id
_entity_poly.type
_entity_poly.pdbx_seq_one_letter_code
_entity_poly.pdbx_strand_id
1 'polypeptide(L)'
;MGGSGSKDGEPKPKHCYHSPLPIDNAPYNGPRQAYLLCKVQVKMSSNVTFGFTGGRPMVTADIDSYYPMLVHYCQQGYLLTTFYRVPFVAQMSGFASVVVPYEAIFCKPADGSPPEGGIPYELKIEKSVMQIQAINYGVITGQGTTVANTSDIIQKIAQYSSRGGRLVCVEMTGCYSSQGFSNAMRGISGDMGVDLFFNVPRMPNPPMYTYQAVSVPIVFRAHVGLATSVTVECDFMGHFAHYLNQGWKLVEIFLDQGTHTHGGFSMTAQLNSVWFFEKDSSRLNDPRPQYEGTIITYQHIIKTAFGGVKVKSDWTPLIQEMGEKGWELACLLETPEQQRTGLMTAQVKILLFFQRRIVG
;
A
#
# COMPACT_ATOMS: atom_id res chain seq x y z
N MET A 1 -18.52 48.86 38.61
CA MET A 1 -17.50 47.90 39.08
C MET A 1 -18.05 46.52 38.73
N GLY A 2 -17.73 45.93 37.57
CA GLY A 2 -16.47 45.21 37.26
C GLY A 2 -16.67 43.73 37.62
N GLY A 3 -16.44 42.70 36.79
CA GLY A 3 -15.99 42.59 35.41
C GLY A 3 -16.03 41.11 34.96
N SER A 4 -15.85 40.91 33.65
CA SER A 4 -15.58 39.70 32.85
C SER A 4 -15.38 38.33 33.49
N GLY A 5 -15.86 37.31 32.76
CA GLY A 5 -15.33 35.94 32.77
C GLY A 5 -15.84 35.11 31.60
N SER A 6 -15.30 35.37 30.40
CA SER A 6 -15.58 34.65 29.14
C SER A 6 -15.38 33.14 29.28
N LYS A 7 -16.35 32.34 28.81
CA LYS A 7 -16.19 30.90 28.58
C LYS A 7 -15.65 30.69 27.17
N ASP A 8 -14.37 30.97 26.97
CA ASP A 8 -13.65 30.49 25.80
C ASP A 8 -13.19 29.06 26.08
N GLY A 9 -14.11 28.12 25.85
CA GLY A 9 -13.75 26.74 25.65
C GLY A 9 -13.09 26.63 24.28
N GLU A 10 -11.77 26.77 24.23
CA GLU A 10 -11.00 26.34 23.07
C GLU A 10 -11.48 24.94 22.65
N PRO A 11 -11.84 24.72 21.38
CA PRO A 11 -12.18 23.39 20.93
C PRO A 11 -10.94 22.52 21.11
N LYS A 12 -11.04 21.50 21.98
CA LYS A 12 -10.03 20.45 22.09
C LYS A 12 -9.62 20.03 20.67
N PRO A 13 -8.32 20.01 20.33
CA PRO A 13 -7.90 19.70 18.98
C PRO A 13 -8.54 18.37 18.57
N LYS A 14 -9.25 18.38 17.43
CA LYS A 14 -9.68 17.15 16.76
C LYS A 14 -8.42 16.28 16.68
N HIS A 15 -8.45 15.09 17.28
CA HIS A 15 -7.30 14.20 17.28
C HIS A 15 -6.75 14.09 15.85
N CYS A 16 -5.60 14.72 15.61
CA CYS A 16 -4.90 14.63 14.35
C CYS A 16 -4.28 13.24 14.33
N TYR A 17 -4.82 12.35 13.50
CA TYR A 17 -4.36 10.98 13.39
C TYR A 17 -3.07 10.87 12.57
N HIS A 18 -2.35 11.96 12.33
CA HIS A 18 -1.14 11.93 11.51
C HIS A 18 -0.02 12.80 12.08
N SER A 19 1.21 12.51 11.65
CA SER A 19 2.36 13.38 11.89
C SER A 19 2.17 14.76 11.26
N PRO A 20 2.90 15.80 11.71
CA PRO A 20 2.86 17.10 11.08
C PRO A 20 3.12 17.02 9.56
N LEU A 21 2.46 17.91 8.82
CA LEU A 21 2.67 18.05 7.39
C LEU A 21 4.03 18.71 7.11
N PRO A 22 4.63 18.48 5.92
CA PRO A 22 5.84 19.21 5.52
C PRO A 22 5.59 20.72 5.56
N ILE A 23 6.61 21.47 5.98
CA ILE A 23 6.61 22.93 5.93
C ILE A 23 7.17 23.34 4.58
N ASP A 24 6.32 23.92 3.74
CA ASP A 24 6.73 24.51 2.48
C ASP A 24 7.26 25.94 2.73
N ASN A 25 8.58 26.15 2.55
CA ASN A 25 9.20 27.46 2.72
C ASN A 25 8.75 28.49 1.68
N ALA A 26 8.25 28.02 0.53
CA ALA A 26 7.66 28.82 -0.53
C ALA A 26 6.45 28.07 -1.13
N PRO A 27 5.45 28.79 -1.66
CA PRO A 27 4.35 28.15 -2.38
C PRO A 27 4.86 27.30 -3.55
N TYR A 28 4.33 26.08 -3.68
CA TYR A 28 4.66 25.21 -4.81
C TYR A 28 4.06 25.77 -6.10
N ASN A 29 4.91 25.97 -7.11
CA ASN A 29 4.53 26.53 -8.41
C ASN A 29 4.09 25.46 -9.44
N GLY A 30 4.22 24.17 -9.11
CA GLY A 30 3.78 23.09 -9.99
C GLY A 30 2.28 22.78 -9.86
N PRO A 31 1.80 21.75 -10.59
CA PRO A 31 0.39 21.40 -10.61
C PRO A 31 -0.07 20.87 -9.25
N ARG A 32 -1.24 21.34 -8.82
CA ARG A 32 -1.96 20.80 -7.65
C ARG A 32 -2.80 19.61 -8.06
N GLN A 33 -3.08 18.72 -7.11
CA GLN A 33 -3.85 17.50 -7.35
C GLN A 33 -5.19 17.56 -6.60
N ALA A 34 -6.26 17.18 -7.28
CA ALA A 34 -7.56 16.92 -6.69
C ALA A 34 -7.76 15.41 -6.56
N TYR A 35 -8.03 14.94 -5.34
CA TYR A 35 -8.21 13.52 -5.03
C TYR A 35 -9.68 13.12 -4.92
N LEU A 36 -10.00 11.94 -5.46
CA LEU A 36 -11.27 11.26 -5.32
C LEU A 36 -11.03 9.87 -4.72
N LEU A 37 -11.67 9.58 -3.58
CA LEU A 37 -11.51 8.32 -2.87
C LEU A 37 -12.83 7.53 -2.99
N CYS A 38 -12.76 6.33 -3.54
CA CYS A 38 -13.90 5.46 -3.79
C CYS A 38 -13.77 4.18 -2.95
N LYS A 39 -14.77 3.92 -2.10
CA LYS A 39 -14.80 2.75 -1.21
C LYS A 39 -15.49 1.59 -1.91
N VAL A 40 -14.83 0.44 -1.90
CA VAL A 40 -15.28 -0.81 -2.51
C VAL A 40 -15.43 -1.86 -1.42
N GLN A 41 -16.51 -2.64 -1.44
CA GLN A 41 -16.77 -3.68 -0.44
C GLN A 41 -16.70 -5.05 -1.10
N VAL A 42 -15.55 -5.71 -1.00
CA VAL A 42 -15.30 -6.98 -1.68
C VAL A 42 -15.74 -8.13 -0.78
N LYS A 43 -16.58 -9.03 -1.32
CA LYS A 43 -16.99 -10.23 -0.61
C LYS A 43 -15.97 -11.33 -0.87
N MET A 44 -15.34 -11.81 0.20
CA MET A 44 -14.49 -12.97 0.19
C MET A 44 -15.26 -14.19 0.71
N SER A 45 -15.26 -15.29 -0.03
CA SER A 45 -15.97 -16.52 0.33
C SER A 45 -14.99 -17.68 0.42
N SER A 46 -15.06 -18.46 1.50
CA SER A 46 -14.27 -19.68 1.66
C SER A 46 -15.04 -20.88 1.11
N ASN A 47 -14.49 -21.55 0.10
CA ASN A 47 -14.99 -22.85 -0.32
C ASN A 47 -14.28 -23.94 0.49
N VAL A 48 -15.00 -24.55 1.44
CA VAL A 48 -14.52 -25.74 2.16
C VAL A 48 -15.10 -26.97 1.46
N THR A 49 -14.28 -27.72 0.74
CA THR A 49 -14.70 -29.00 0.17
C THR A 49 -14.74 -30.04 1.29
N PHE A 50 -15.94 -30.33 1.82
CA PHE A 50 -16.13 -31.43 2.78
C PHE A 50 -16.16 -32.77 2.03
N GLY A 51 -15.00 -33.42 1.97
CA GLY A 51 -14.84 -34.80 1.50
C GLY A 51 -13.63 -35.42 2.18
N PHE A 52 -13.62 -36.74 2.36
CA PHE A 52 -12.52 -37.50 2.99
C PHE A 52 -11.16 -37.43 2.23
N THR A 53 -11.06 -36.60 1.20
CA THR A 53 -9.84 -36.20 0.52
C THR A 53 -9.52 -34.75 0.88
N GLY A 54 -8.45 -34.52 1.64
CA GLY A 54 -8.06 -33.23 2.24
C GLY A 54 -7.88 -32.07 1.25
N GLY A 55 -8.99 -31.42 0.87
CA GLY A 55 -9.01 -30.18 0.11
C GLY A 55 -8.55 -29.00 0.96
N ARG A 56 -7.62 -28.20 0.42
CA ARG A 56 -7.14 -26.95 1.04
C ARG A 56 -8.26 -25.89 0.99
N PRO A 57 -8.51 -25.13 2.07
CA PRO A 57 -9.48 -24.04 2.00
C PRO A 57 -9.00 -22.99 1.01
N MET A 58 -9.82 -22.73 -0.01
CA MET A 58 -9.58 -21.69 -1.02
C MET A 58 -10.54 -20.54 -0.78
N VAL A 59 -9.99 -19.33 -0.66
CA VAL A 59 -10.79 -18.11 -0.54
C VAL A 59 -10.92 -17.46 -1.91
N THR A 60 -12.13 -17.27 -2.42
CA THR A 60 -12.39 -16.53 -3.64
C THR A 60 -12.89 -15.12 -3.31
N ALA A 61 -12.52 -14.13 -4.12
CA ALA A 61 -12.95 -12.73 -3.99
C ALA A 61 -13.71 -12.30 -5.25
N ASP A 62 -14.77 -11.52 -5.10
CA ASP A 62 -15.60 -10.99 -6.21
C ASP A 62 -15.13 -9.64 -6.76
N ILE A 63 -13.85 -9.32 -6.53
CA ILE A 63 -13.27 -8.00 -6.79
C ILE A 63 -13.38 -7.55 -8.25
N ASP A 64 -13.36 -8.50 -9.18
CA ASP A 64 -13.46 -8.26 -10.63
C ASP A 64 -14.73 -7.52 -11.03
N SER A 65 -15.80 -7.66 -10.23
CA SER A 65 -17.07 -6.97 -10.45
C SER A 65 -16.96 -5.44 -10.33
N TYR A 66 -15.91 -4.94 -9.67
CA TYR A 66 -15.68 -3.50 -9.47
C TYR A 66 -14.76 -2.87 -10.53
N TYR A 67 -14.08 -3.67 -11.35
CA TYR A 67 -13.15 -3.16 -12.37
C TYR A 67 -13.79 -2.25 -13.41
N PRO A 68 -15.01 -2.52 -13.92
CA PRO A 68 -15.70 -1.59 -14.80
C PRO A 68 -15.94 -0.21 -14.17
N MET A 69 -16.22 -0.17 -12.85
CA MET A 69 -16.39 1.09 -12.11
C MET A 69 -15.07 1.86 -12.03
N LEU A 70 -13.95 1.19 -11.74
CA LEU A 70 -12.63 1.84 -11.71
C LEU A 70 -12.27 2.43 -13.07
N VAL A 71 -12.48 1.66 -14.15
CA VAL A 71 -12.26 2.12 -15.53
C VAL A 71 -13.16 3.31 -15.87
N HIS A 72 -14.40 3.32 -15.39
CA HIS A 72 -15.34 4.42 -15.63
C HIS A 72 -14.83 5.75 -15.05
N TYR A 73 -14.26 5.75 -13.84
CA TYR A 73 -13.64 6.96 -13.29
C TYR A 73 -12.47 7.45 -14.14
N CYS A 74 -11.64 6.53 -14.66
CA CYS A 74 -10.56 6.91 -15.57
C CYS A 74 -11.07 7.54 -16.87
N GLN A 75 -12.20 7.08 -17.40
CA GLN A 75 -12.86 7.69 -18.58
C GLN A 75 -13.34 9.11 -18.32
N GLN A 76 -13.58 9.49 -17.06
CA GLN A 76 -13.93 10.86 -16.65
C GLN A 76 -12.71 11.79 -16.47
N GLY A 77 -11.50 11.32 -16.81
CA GLY A 77 -10.27 12.10 -16.74
C GLY A 77 -9.52 11.99 -15.42
N TYR A 78 -9.91 11.07 -14.54
CA TYR A 78 -9.10 10.72 -13.37
C TYR A 78 -8.00 9.72 -13.75
N LEU A 79 -6.91 9.72 -13.00
CA LEU A 79 -5.93 8.64 -13.00
C LEU A 79 -6.04 7.87 -11.69
N LEU A 80 -6.03 6.55 -11.75
CA LEU A 80 -5.87 5.74 -10.55
C LEU A 80 -4.45 5.92 -10.03
N THR A 81 -4.34 6.32 -8.77
CA THR A 81 -3.07 6.50 -8.06
C THR A 81 -2.69 5.23 -7.31
N THR A 82 -3.65 4.63 -6.61
CA THR A 82 -3.47 3.38 -5.89
C THR A 82 -4.84 2.75 -5.63
N PHE A 83 -4.86 1.43 -5.48
CA PHE A 83 -6.00 0.66 -5.05
C PHE A 83 -5.50 -0.30 -3.98
N TYR A 84 -6.01 -0.17 -2.76
CA TYR A 84 -5.51 -0.95 -1.63
C TYR A 84 -6.64 -1.54 -0.80
N ARG A 85 -6.36 -2.70 -0.22
CA ARG A 85 -7.19 -3.29 0.82
C ARG A 85 -7.09 -2.45 2.07
N VAL A 86 -8.21 -2.11 2.71
CA VAL A 86 -8.16 -1.35 3.96
C VAL A 86 -7.57 -2.22 5.09
N PRO A 87 -6.46 -1.79 5.71
CA PRO A 87 -5.67 -2.58 6.66
C PRO A 87 -6.51 -3.11 7.82
N PHE A 88 -6.36 -4.39 8.16
CA PHE A 88 -6.93 -5.02 9.36
C PHE A 88 -8.47 -4.97 9.48
N VAL A 89 -9.18 -4.71 8.40
CA VAL A 89 -10.64 -4.61 8.41
C VAL A 89 -11.27 -5.78 7.67
N ALA A 90 -12.14 -6.50 8.39
CA ALA A 90 -13.01 -7.50 7.82
C ALA A 90 -14.32 -7.55 8.62
N GLN A 91 -15.43 -7.69 7.93
CA GLN A 91 -16.77 -7.82 8.51
C GLN A 91 -17.32 -9.19 8.17
N MET A 92 -17.84 -9.91 9.16
CA MET A 92 -18.44 -11.22 8.91
C MET A 92 -19.73 -11.04 8.10
N SER A 93 -19.90 -11.86 7.06
CA SER A 93 -21.07 -11.86 6.19
C SER A 93 -21.57 -13.28 6.01
N GLY A 94 -22.51 -13.72 6.85
CA GLY A 94 -22.98 -15.10 6.89
C GLY A 94 -21.95 -16.06 7.53
N PHE A 95 -22.12 -17.36 7.27
CA PHE A 95 -21.36 -18.43 7.96
C PHE A 95 -19.95 -18.67 7.37
N ALA A 96 -19.72 -18.34 6.09
CA ALA A 96 -18.48 -18.68 5.38
C ALA A 96 -17.92 -17.54 4.50
N SER A 97 -18.41 -16.31 4.67
CA SER A 97 -17.91 -15.15 3.92
C SER A 97 -17.56 -14.00 4.84
N VAL A 98 -16.62 -13.18 4.38
CA VAL A 98 -16.25 -11.90 5.01
C VAL A 98 -16.28 -10.81 3.95
N VAL A 99 -16.68 -9.61 4.33
CA VAL A 99 -16.58 -8.42 3.51
C VAL A 99 -15.34 -7.67 3.93
N VAL A 100 -14.49 -7.38 2.96
CA VAL A 100 -13.24 -6.64 3.14
C VAL A 100 -13.36 -5.33 2.38
N PRO A 101 -13.18 -4.18 3.04
CA PRO A 101 -13.17 -2.90 2.36
C PRO A 101 -11.86 -2.73 1.59
N TYR A 102 -11.97 -2.19 0.39
CA TYR A 102 -10.90 -1.66 -0.43
C TYR A 102 -11.18 -0.19 -0.70
N GLU A 103 -10.14 0.55 -1.05
CA GLU A 103 -10.29 1.95 -1.41
C GLU A 103 -9.45 2.24 -2.66
N ALA A 104 -10.11 2.75 -3.69
CA ALA A 104 -9.48 3.26 -4.89
C ALA A 104 -9.26 4.76 -4.73
N ILE A 105 -8.01 5.20 -4.86
CA ILE A 105 -7.65 6.61 -4.80
C ILE A 105 -7.30 7.07 -6.20
N PHE A 106 -8.04 8.06 -6.65
CA PHE A 106 -7.88 8.70 -7.95
C PHE A 106 -7.37 10.12 -7.78
N CYS A 107 -6.60 10.59 -8.76
CA CYS A 107 -6.18 11.98 -8.84
C CYS A 107 -6.49 12.59 -10.21
N LYS A 108 -6.55 13.92 -10.26
CA LYS A 108 -6.49 14.72 -11.47
C LYS A 108 -5.91 16.10 -11.16
N PRO A 109 -5.37 16.82 -12.16
CA PRO A 109 -4.96 18.21 -11.96
C PRO A 109 -6.11 19.08 -11.44
N ALA A 110 -5.86 19.85 -10.38
CA ALA A 110 -6.88 20.67 -9.73
C ALA A 110 -7.36 21.85 -10.59
N ASP A 111 -6.53 22.30 -11.54
CA ASP A 111 -6.86 23.33 -12.52
C ASP A 111 -7.75 22.81 -13.67
N GLY A 112 -8.07 21.51 -13.68
CA GLY A 112 -8.82 20.87 -14.76
C GLY A 112 -8.00 20.62 -16.02
N SER A 113 -6.69 20.88 -16.01
CA SER A 113 -5.83 20.49 -17.11
C SER A 113 -5.80 18.96 -17.26
N PRO A 114 -5.57 18.45 -18.47
CA PRO A 114 -5.41 17.01 -18.67
C PRO A 114 -4.21 16.47 -17.87
N PRO A 115 -4.34 15.29 -17.24
CA PRO A 115 -3.21 14.67 -16.54
C PRO A 115 -2.06 14.39 -17.51
N GLU A 116 -0.84 14.46 -16.98
CA GLU A 116 0.39 14.05 -17.70
C GLU A 116 0.58 14.69 -19.08
N GLY A 117 0.19 15.97 -19.21
CA GLY A 117 0.35 16.71 -20.46
C GLY A 117 -0.63 16.31 -21.55
N GLY A 118 -1.75 15.67 -21.20
CA GLY A 118 -2.80 15.31 -22.15
C GLY A 118 -2.66 13.94 -22.79
N ILE A 119 -1.79 13.08 -22.25
CA ILE A 119 -1.69 11.70 -22.70
C ILE A 119 -2.95 10.93 -22.23
N PRO A 120 -3.75 10.38 -23.14
CA PRO A 120 -4.89 9.56 -22.75
C PRO A 120 -4.40 8.20 -22.24
N TYR A 121 -4.85 7.82 -21.04
CA TYR A 121 -4.53 6.51 -20.45
C TYR A 121 -5.75 5.61 -20.38
N GLU A 122 -5.50 4.30 -20.46
CA GLU A 122 -6.45 3.25 -20.17
C GLU A 122 -5.97 2.44 -18.97
N LEU A 123 -6.85 2.27 -17.98
CA LEU A 123 -6.59 1.37 -16.87
C LEU A 123 -6.69 -0.08 -17.34
N LYS A 124 -5.60 -0.84 -17.19
CA LYS A 124 -5.54 -2.29 -17.39
C LYS A 124 -5.25 -2.98 -16.06
N ILE A 125 -5.87 -4.14 -15.85
CA ILE A 125 -5.75 -4.90 -14.61
C ILE A 125 -5.37 -6.32 -14.98
N GLU A 126 -4.31 -6.83 -14.35
CA GLU A 126 -3.67 -8.10 -14.69
C GLU A 126 -3.52 -8.97 -13.46
N LYS A 127 -4.05 -10.20 -13.52
CA LYS A 127 -3.96 -11.14 -12.41
C LYS A 127 -2.60 -11.79 -12.34
N SER A 128 -2.04 -11.93 -11.16
CA SER A 128 -0.76 -12.60 -10.90
C SER A 128 -0.85 -13.42 -9.61
N VAL A 129 0.19 -14.17 -9.31
CA VAL A 129 0.30 -14.97 -8.09
C VAL A 129 1.66 -14.71 -7.47
N MET A 130 1.66 -14.50 -6.17
CA MET A 130 2.85 -14.50 -5.34
C MET A 130 2.96 -15.82 -4.58
N GLN A 131 4.15 -16.39 -4.57
CA GLN A 131 4.48 -17.60 -3.80
C GLN A 131 5.63 -17.31 -2.85
N ILE A 132 5.45 -17.61 -1.56
CA ILE A 132 6.56 -17.54 -0.60
C ILE A 132 7.36 -18.84 -0.69
N GLN A 133 8.64 -18.74 -1.00
CA GLN A 133 9.55 -19.89 -1.09
C GLN A 133 10.51 -19.89 0.10
N ALA A 134 10.73 -21.05 0.71
CA ALA A 134 11.78 -21.24 1.70
C ALA A 134 13.10 -21.58 1.02
N ILE A 135 14.12 -20.77 1.27
CA ILE A 135 15.51 -21.02 0.89
C ILE A 135 16.21 -21.60 2.12
N ASN A 136 16.50 -22.90 2.09
CA ASN A 136 17.28 -23.57 3.12
C ASN A 136 18.77 -23.49 2.77
N TYR A 137 19.54 -22.67 3.49
CA TYR A 137 21.00 -22.72 3.44
C TYR A 137 21.50 -23.79 4.43
N GLY A 138 21.76 -25.00 3.93
CA GLY A 138 22.55 -26.02 4.64
C GLY A 138 21.84 -26.75 5.79
N VAL A 139 22.18 -28.03 5.94
CA VAL A 139 21.52 -29.00 6.84
C VAL A 139 21.85 -28.76 8.33
N ILE A 140 22.71 -27.80 8.67
CA ILE A 140 23.37 -27.75 9.99
C ILE A 140 22.91 -26.57 10.89
N THR A 141 22.31 -25.50 10.37
CA THR A 141 21.98 -24.30 11.20
C THR A 141 20.50 -23.96 11.37
N GLY A 142 19.56 -24.69 10.74
CA GLY A 142 18.12 -24.54 11.03
C GLY A 142 17.50 -23.16 10.72
N GLN A 143 18.24 -22.25 10.08
CA GLN A 143 17.75 -20.93 9.65
C GLN A 143 17.34 -21.01 8.17
N GLY A 144 16.05 -21.27 7.92
CA GLY A 144 15.46 -21.14 6.59
C GLY A 144 15.01 -19.69 6.38
N THR A 145 15.49 -19.04 5.32
CA THR A 145 15.01 -17.70 4.92
C THR A 145 13.87 -17.85 3.93
N THR A 146 12.75 -17.14 4.12
CA THR A 146 11.66 -17.11 3.13
C THR A 146 11.74 -15.84 2.28
N VAL A 147 11.48 -15.96 0.98
CA VAL A 147 11.42 -14.84 0.03
C VAL A 147 10.21 -15.03 -0.87
N ALA A 148 9.48 -13.97 -1.19
CA ALA A 148 8.44 -14.04 -2.21
C ALA A 148 9.05 -14.19 -3.61
N ASN A 149 8.56 -15.15 -4.36
CA ASN A 149 8.77 -15.21 -5.80
C ASN A 149 7.84 -14.19 -6.48
N THR A 150 8.43 -13.11 -6.97
CA THR A 150 7.75 -12.03 -7.70
C THR A 150 8.05 -12.05 -9.20
N SER A 151 8.50 -13.19 -9.76
CA SER A 151 8.95 -13.25 -11.16
C SER A 151 7.85 -12.92 -12.16
N ASP A 152 6.62 -13.39 -11.93
CA ASP A 152 5.47 -13.12 -12.80
C ASP A 152 5.08 -11.62 -12.76
N ILE A 153 5.10 -11.03 -11.56
CA ILE A 153 4.87 -9.59 -11.35
C ILE A 153 5.90 -8.77 -12.16
N ILE A 154 7.18 -9.10 -12.05
CA ILE A 154 8.26 -8.41 -12.77
C ILE A 154 8.11 -8.57 -14.29
N GLN A 155 7.75 -9.77 -14.76
CA GLN A 155 7.52 -10.03 -16.19
C GLN A 155 6.36 -9.20 -16.74
N LYS A 156 5.25 -9.11 -16.01
CA LYS A 156 4.09 -8.28 -16.40
C LYS A 156 4.45 -6.80 -16.42
N ILE A 157 5.19 -6.31 -15.43
CA ILE A 157 5.69 -4.93 -15.42
C ILE A 157 6.55 -4.68 -16.67
N ALA A 158 7.49 -5.56 -16.99
CA ALA A 158 8.33 -5.43 -18.18
C ALA A 158 7.52 -5.47 -19.49
N GLN A 159 6.50 -6.33 -19.57
CA GLN A 159 5.61 -6.42 -20.72
C GLN A 159 4.87 -5.11 -20.96
N TYR A 160 4.27 -4.52 -19.92
CA TYR A 160 3.48 -3.30 -20.05
C TYR A 160 4.37 -2.06 -20.23
N SER A 161 5.49 -1.97 -19.53
CA SER A 161 6.45 -0.86 -19.67
C SER A 161 7.08 -0.79 -21.06
N SER A 162 7.26 -1.94 -21.73
CA SER A 162 7.71 -2.01 -23.13
C SER A 162 6.74 -1.38 -24.14
N ARG A 163 5.54 -0.97 -23.70
CA ARG A 163 4.52 -0.29 -24.49
C ARG A 163 4.14 1.07 -23.89
N GLY A 164 4.97 1.61 -23.00
CA GLY A 164 4.71 2.86 -22.27
C GLY A 164 3.70 2.73 -21.12
N GLY A 165 3.23 1.51 -20.83
CA GLY A 165 2.35 1.27 -19.69
C GLY A 165 3.05 1.52 -18.37
N ARG A 166 2.40 2.23 -17.47
CA ARG A 166 2.93 2.57 -16.15
C ARG A 166 2.23 1.78 -15.07
N LEU A 167 3.01 1.15 -14.20
CA LEU A 167 2.46 0.50 -13.01
C LEU A 167 1.80 1.55 -12.11
N VAL A 168 0.65 1.20 -11.54
CA VAL A 168 -0.08 2.00 -10.57
C VAL A 168 0.12 1.41 -9.18
N CYS A 169 -0.33 0.16 -8.98
CA CYS A 169 -0.16 -0.57 -7.74
C CYS A 169 -0.15 -2.08 -8.00
N VAL A 170 0.31 -2.82 -6.99
CA VAL A 170 0.22 -4.28 -6.90
C VAL A 170 -0.54 -4.59 -5.63
N GLU A 171 -1.77 -5.08 -5.77
CA GLU A 171 -2.66 -5.24 -4.61
C GLU A 171 -3.03 -6.70 -4.38
N MET A 172 -3.16 -7.09 -3.11
CA MET A 172 -3.66 -8.41 -2.73
C MET A 172 -5.18 -8.47 -2.94
N THR A 173 -5.62 -9.14 -3.98
CA THR A 173 -7.04 -9.10 -4.40
C THR A 173 -7.69 -10.47 -4.58
N GLY A 174 -6.93 -11.58 -4.52
CA GLY A 174 -7.48 -12.90 -4.88
C GLY A 174 -6.77 -14.12 -4.27
N CYS A 175 -7.42 -15.27 -4.43
CA CYS A 175 -7.06 -16.64 -4.02
C CYS A 175 -5.93 -16.80 -3.00
N TYR A 176 -6.31 -17.11 -1.75
CA TYR A 176 -5.39 -17.67 -0.76
C TYR A 176 -5.52 -19.20 -0.74
N SER A 177 -4.41 -19.91 -0.92
CA SER A 177 -4.34 -21.38 -0.75
C SER A 177 -3.52 -21.72 0.48
N SER A 178 -4.16 -22.12 1.59
CA SER A 178 -3.42 -22.50 2.81
C SER A 178 -2.54 -23.73 2.56
N GLN A 179 -1.23 -23.63 2.81
CA GLN A 179 -0.29 -24.74 2.69
C GLN A 179 -0.22 -25.67 3.92
N GLY A 180 -1.16 -25.56 4.86
CA GLY A 180 -1.24 -26.41 6.05
C GLY A 180 -0.42 -25.91 7.24
N PHE A 181 -0.74 -26.42 8.44
CA PHE A 181 -0.21 -25.93 9.72
C PHE A 181 1.31 -26.04 9.87
N SER A 182 1.93 -27.09 9.31
CA SER A 182 3.39 -27.31 9.36
C SER A 182 4.18 -26.27 8.56
N ASN A 183 3.65 -25.80 7.43
CA ASN A 183 4.28 -24.78 6.59
C ASN A 183 4.06 -23.37 7.16
N ALA A 184 2.91 -23.12 7.78
CA ALA A 184 2.67 -21.88 8.53
C ALA A 184 3.66 -21.70 9.69
N MET A 185 3.99 -22.78 10.41
CA MET A 185 5.04 -22.75 11.45
C MET A 185 6.44 -22.47 10.90
N ARG A 186 6.69 -22.71 9.61
CA ARG A 186 7.95 -22.41 8.93
C ARG A 186 7.97 -21.03 8.26
N GLY A 187 6.95 -20.19 8.49
CA GLY A 187 6.84 -18.86 7.88
C GLY A 187 6.52 -18.87 6.38
N ILE A 188 6.06 -20.01 5.83
CA ILE A 188 5.65 -20.15 4.43
C ILE A 188 4.14 -19.87 4.37
N SER A 189 3.74 -18.78 3.72
CA SER A 189 2.32 -18.52 3.43
C SER A 189 1.87 -19.25 2.16
N GLY A 190 0.55 -19.34 2.00
CA GLY A 190 -0.09 -19.82 0.79
C GLY A 190 0.30 -19.07 -0.49
N ASP A 191 -0.03 -19.68 -1.64
CA ASP A 191 -0.12 -18.96 -2.91
C ASP A 191 -1.16 -17.85 -2.73
N MET A 192 -0.76 -16.63 -3.11
CA MET A 192 -1.53 -15.41 -2.89
C MET A 192 -1.78 -14.74 -4.23
N GLY A 193 -3.04 -14.63 -4.62
CA GLY A 193 -3.44 -13.89 -5.81
C GLY A 193 -3.27 -12.38 -5.58
N VAL A 194 -2.61 -11.73 -6.53
CA VAL A 194 -2.45 -10.29 -6.58
C VAL A 194 -2.91 -9.78 -7.94
N ASP A 195 -3.42 -8.55 -7.99
CA ASP A 195 -3.74 -7.90 -9.26
C ASP A 195 -2.85 -6.67 -9.44
N LEU A 196 -2.30 -6.54 -10.64
CA LEU A 196 -1.45 -5.43 -11.04
C LEU A 196 -2.30 -4.45 -11.84
N PHE A 197 -2.23 -3.17 -11.47
CA PHE A 197 -2.95 -2.10 -12.13
C PHE A 197 -1.97 -1.28 -12.97
N PHE A 198 -2.33 -1.01 -14.23
CA PHE A 198 -1.50 -0.28 -15.18
C PHE A 198 -2.26 0.85 -15.85
N ASN A 199 -1.64 2.03 -15.94
CA ASN A 199 -2.07 3.10 -16.82
C ASN A 199 -1.36 2.93 -18.17
N VAL A 200 -2.10 2.51 -19.20
CA VAL A 200 -1.56 2.24 -20.54
C VAL A 200 -1.88 3.39 -21.50
N PRO A 201 -0.89 4.07 -22.08
CA PRO A 201 -1.11 5.23 -22.93
C PRO A 201 -1.75 4.80 -24.26
N ARG A 202 -2.73 5.58 -24.74
CA ARG A 202 -3.41 5.39 -26.03
C ARG A 202 -2.83 6.31 -27.11
N MET A 203 -1.51 6.23 -27.31
CA MET A 203 -0.83 6.99 -28.36
C MET A 203 0.21 6.13 -29.08
N PRO A 204 0.52 6.41 -30.37
CA PRO A 204 1.44 5.59 -31.14
C PRO A 204 2.88 5.53 -30.58
N ASN A 205 3.37 6.65 -30.03
CA ASN A 205 4.74 6.79 -29.54
C ASN A 205 4.73 7.32 -28.10
N PRO A 206 4.38 6.48 -27.11
CA PRO A 206 4.32 6.91 -25.73
C PRO A 206 5.72 7.10 -25.13
N PRO A 207 5.85 7.94 -24.08
CA PRO A 207 7.04 7.93 -23.23
C PRO A 207 7.25 6.53 -22.64
N MET A 208 8.51 6.10 -22.61
CA MET A 208 8.89 4.79 -22.08
C MET A 208 9.49 4.94 -20.70
N TYR A 209 9.24 3.98 -19.83
CA TYR A 209 9.70 4.01 -18.45
C TYR A 209 10.51 2.75 -18.14
N THR A 210 11.62 2.95 -17.45
CA THR A 210 12.44 1.89 -16.88
C THR A 210 12.06 1.72 -15.42
N TYR A 211 11.96 0.47 -14.96
CA TYR A 211 11.60 0.13 -13.60
C TYR A 211 12.78 -0.47 -12.85
N GLN A 212 12.89 -0.15 -11.57
CA GLN A 212 13.78 -0.81 -10.63
C GLN A 212 12.95 -1.38 -9.48
N ALA A 213 13.12 -2.67 -9.21
CA ALA A 213 12.57 -3.33 -8.04
C ALA A 213 13.67 -3.49 -6.99
N VAL A 214 13.44 -2.98 -5.78
CA VAL A 214 14.43 -2.93 -4.72
C VAL A 214 13.88 -3.63 -3.48
N SER A 215 14.60 -4.63 -2.98
CA SER A 215 14.22 -5.31 -1.74
C SER A 215 14.79 -4.58 -0.54
N VAL A 216 13.92 -4.12 0.35
CA VAL A 216 14.26 -3.45 1.61
C VAL A 216 13.77 -4.32 2.78
N PRO A 217 14.67 -4.82 3.64
CA PRO A 217 14.29 -5.58 4.82
C PRO A 217 13.69 -4.65 5.87
N ILE A 218 12.60 -5.09 6.50
CA ILE A 218 11.91 -4.40 7.59
C ILE A 218 12.02 -5.28 8.82
N VAL A 219 12.77 -4.82 9.81
CA VAL A 219 12.88 -5.49 11.10
C VAL A 219 11.78 -4.97 12.01
N PHE A 220 11.16 -5.83 12.79
CA PHE A 220 10.18 -5.44 13.79
C PHE A 220 10.32 -6.26 15.06
N ARG A 221 9.97 -5.63 16.19
CA ARG A 221 10.08 -6.22 17.52
C ARG A 221 8.74 -6.17 18.23
N ALA A 222 8.28 -7.33 18.69
CA ALA A 222 7.18 -7.43 19.61
C ALA A 222 7.66 -7.13 21.04
N HIS A 223 6.88 -6.32 21.74
CA HIS A 223 7.07 -6.00 23.15
C HIS A 223 5.89 -6.60 23.91
N VAL A 224 6.20 -7.51 24.82
CA VAL A 224 5.20 -8.21 25.63
C VAL A 224 5.23 -7.62 27.04
N GLY A 225 4.11 -7.01 27.44
CA GLY A 225 3.91 -6.38 28.75
C GLY A 225 2.43 -6.25 29.07
N LEU A 226 2.04 -5.25 29.88
CA LEU A 226 0.62 -4.95 30.18
C LEU A 226 -0.22 -4.67 28.93
N ALA A 227 0.40 -4.12 27.89
CA ALA A 227 -0.15 -4.01 26.55
C ALA A 227 0.88 -4.53 25.55
N THR A 228 0.43 -5.34 24.59
CA THR A 228 1.26 -5.81 23.48
C THR A 228 1.44 -4.70 22.45
N SER A 229 2.68 -4.40 22.09
CA SER A 229 3.00 -3.48 20.99
C SER A 229 4.07 -4.08 20.08
N VAL A 230 4.05 -3.70 18.81
CA VAL A 230 5.09 -4.04 17.84
C VAL A 230 5.72 -2.74 17.37
N THR A 231 7.05 -2.67 17.36
CA THR A 231 7.82 -1.53 16.83
C THR A 231 8.55 -1.92 15.57
N VAL A 232 8.66 -1.02 14.60
CA VAL A 232 9.39 -1.24 13.34
C VAL A 232 10.72 -0.48 13.36
N GLU A 233 11.77 -1.16 12.90
CA GLU A 233 13.12 -0.64 12.69
C GLU A 233 13.41 -0.65 11.17
N CYS A 234 13.16 0.47 10.50
CA CYS A 234 13.46 0.68 9.09
C CYS A 234 13.62 2.17 8.78
N ASP A 235 14.67 2.55 8.04
CA ASP A 235 14.86 3.92 7.55
C ASP A 235 14.11 4.13 6.23
N PHE A 236 12.77 4.21 6.32
CA PHE A 236 11.91 4.42 5.15
C PHE A 236 12.28 5.68 4.38
N MET A 237 12.60 6.78 5.08
CA MET A 237 12.92 8.05 4.43
C MET A 237 14.28 7.99 3.72
N GLY A 238 15.30 7.38 4.34
CA GLY A 238 16.60 7.21 3.71
C GLY A 238 16.52 6.39 2.42
N HIS A 239 15.78 5.27 2.44
CA HIS A 239 15.53 4.48 1.24
C HIS A 239 14.77 5.26 0.17
N PHE A 240 13.71 5.98 0.56
CA PHE A 240 12.92 6.78 -0.36
C PHE A 240 13.75 7.90 -1.01
N ALA A 241 14.41 8.73 -0.20
CA ALA A 241 15.19 9.86 -0.65
C ALA A 241 16.39 9.45 -1.52
N HIS A 242 17.01 8.29 -1.25
CA HIS A 242 18.13 7.78 -2.03
C HIS A 242 17.80 7.69 -3.53
N TYR A 243 16.62 7.17 -3.87
CA TYR A 243 16.17 7.00 -5.26
C TYR A 243 15.62 8.29 -5.86
N LEU A 244 14.90 9.11 -5.09
CA LEU A 244 14.42 10.41 -5.56
C LEU A 244 15.59 11.34 -5.96
N ASN A 245 16.67 11.32 -5.18
CA ASN A 245 17.90 12.08 -5.46
C ASN A 245 18.61 11.65 -6.75
N GLN A 246 18.28 10.49 -7.30
CA GLN A 246 18.79 9.98 -8.57
C GLN A 246 17.77 10.15 -9.72
N GLY A 247 16.68 10.88 -9.48
CA GLY A 247 15.64 11.16 -10.46
C GLY A 247 14.62 10.04 -10.67
N TRP A 248 14.61 9.01 -9.81
CA TRP A 248 13.58 7.98 -9.82
C TRP A 248 12.31 8.47 -9.11
N LYS A 249 11.16 7.97 -9.54
CA LYS A 249 9.84 8.21 -8.94
C LYS A 249 9.39 6.92 -8.24
N LEU A 250 8.92 7.00 -6.99
CA LEU A 250 8.32 5.85 -6.32
C LEU A 250 6.95 5.56 -6.92
N VAL A 251 6.67 4.29 -7.19
CA VAL A 251 5.38 3.84 -7.71
C VAL A 251 4.62 3.05 -6.65
N GLU A 252 5.23 2.00 -6.11
CA GLU A 252 4.57 1.10 -5.17
C GLU A 252 5.57 0.51 -4.18
N ILE A 253 5.12 0.24 -2.95
CA ILE A 253 5.84 -0.58 -1.98
C ILE A 253 4.96 -1.76 -1.61
N PHE A 254 5.43 -2.94 -1.99
CA PHE A 254 4.71 -4.18 -1.79
C PHE A 254 5.39 -5.02 -0.70
N LEU A 255 4.64 -5.56 0.27
CA LEU A 255 5.18 -6.44 1.31
C LEU A 255 5.14 -7.90 0.86
N ASP A 256 6.27 -8.59 1.00
CA ASP A 256 6.44 -9.97 0.51
C ASP A 256 5.73 -11.03 1.39
N GLN A 257 5.13 -10.60 2.50
CA GLN A 257 4.41 -11.38 3.51
C GLN A 257 5.26 -12.51 4.16
N GLY A 258 6.53 -12.64 3.77
CA GLY A 258 7.48 -13.60 4.31
C GLY A 258 7.99 -13.09 5.64
N THR A 259 7.69 -13.79 6.72
CA THR A 259 8.20 -13.43 8.04
C THR A 259 9.28 -14.41 8.47
N HIS A 260 10.46 -13.90 8.77
CA HIS A 260 11.56 -14.63 9.38
C HIS A 260 11.66 -14.29 10.87
N THR A 261 11.63 -15.30 11.74
CA THR A 261 11.85 -15.13 13.18
C THR A 261 13.27 -15.57 13.55
N HIS A 262 13.96 -14.78 14.38
CA HIS A 262 15.31 -15.12 14.81
C HIS A 262 15.32 -16.18 15.94
N GLY A 263 14.86 -17.40 15.65
CA GLY A 263 14.82 -18.52 16.59
C GLY A 263 13.54 -18.60 17.44
N GLY A 264 13.32 -19.77 18.06
CA GLY A 264 12.01 -20.19 18.62
C GLY A 264 11.42 -19.35 19.77
N PHE A 265 12.19 -18.42 20.34
CA PHE A 265 11.74 -17.50 21.40
C PHE A 265 11.99 -16.01 21.08
N SER A 266 12.45 -15.69 19.88
CA SER A 266 12.75 -14.29 19.53
C SER A 266 11.48 -13.49 19.34
N MET A 267 11.40 -12.35 20.04
CA MET A 267 10.39 -11.32 19.80
C MET A 267 10.74 -10.42 18.62
N THR A 268 11.88 -10.66 17.96
CA THR A 268 12.31 -9.95 16.75
C THR A 268 12.05 -10.80 15.53
N ALA A 269 11.44 -10.19 14.53
CA ALA A 269 11.18 -10.77 13.24
C ALA A 269 11.54 -9.77 12.12
N GLN A 270 11.69 -10.29 10.91
CA GLN A 270 11.99 -9.52 9.72
C GLN A 270 11.03 -9.93 8.62
N LEU A 271 10.59 -8.97 7.81
CA LEU A 271 9.91 -9.19 6.54
C LEU A 271 10.61 -8.41 5.42
N ASN A 272 10.39 -8.74 4.16
CA ASN A 272 10.91 -7.90 3.07
C ASN A 272 9.80 -7.07 2.45
N SER A 273 10.19 -5.90 1.98
CA SER A 273 9.39 -5.04 1.14
C SER A 273 10.06 -4.89 -0.22
N VAL A 274 9.29 -4.90 -1.29
CA VAL A 274 9.75 -4.67 -2.66
C VAL A 274 9.24 -3.30 -3.10
N TRP A 275 10.17 -2.40 -3.35
CA TRP A 275 9.91 -1.02 -3.74
C TRP A 275 10.08 -0.92 -5.25
N PHE A 276 9.03 -0.49 -5.93
CA PHE A 276 9.04 -0.26 -7.36
C PHE A 276 9.26 1.22 -7.62
N PHE A 277 10.38 1.52 -8.27
CA PHE A 277 10.71 2.85 -8.75
C PHE A 277 10.64 2.87 -10.27
N GLU A 278 10.23 3.99 -10.83
CA GLU A 278 10.23 4.22 -12.27
C GLU A 278 11.05 5.45 -12.65
N LYS A 279 11.57 5.46 -13.86
CA LYS A 279 12.28 6.61 -14.44
C LYS A 279 12.04 6.65 -15.93
N ASP A 280 11.90 7.85 -16.49
CA ASP A 280 11.81 8.04 -17.94
C ASP A 280 13.07 7.43 -18.60
N SER A 281 12.86 6.49 -19.52
CA SER A 281 13.94 5.77 -20.18
C SER A 281 14.87 6.70 -20.97
N SER A 282 14.37 7.85 -21.46
CA SER A 282 15.18 8.86 -22.13
C SER A 282 16.14 9.61 -21.18
N ARG A 283 15.87 9.54 -19.86
CA ARG A 283 16.61 10.24 -18.81
C ARG A 283 17.31 9.28 -17.85
N LEU A 284 17.43 7.99 -18.20
CA LEU A 284 17.98 6.96 -17.32
C LEU A 284 19.35 7.34 -16.75
N ASN A 285 20.22 7.90 -17.60
CA ASN A 285 21.58 8.32 -17.25
C ASN A 285 21.68 9.72 -16.61
N ASP A 286 20.56 10.44 -16.43
CA ASP A 286 20.54 11.76 -15.79
C ASP A 286 20.46 11.59 -14.26
N PRO A 287 21.52 11.88 -13.49
CA PRO A 287 21.51 11.66 -12.05
C PRO A 287 20.78 12.77 -11.28
N ARG A 288 20.28 13.82 -11.95
CA ARG A 288 19.71 14.98 -11.27
C ARG A 288 18.39 14.63 -10.59
N PRO A 289 18.19 15.05 -9.32
CA PRO A 289 16.90 14.93 -8.66
C PRO A 289 15.79 15.55 -9.51
N GLN A 290 14.69 14.82 -9.67
CA GLN A 290 13.48 15.31 -10.36
C GLN A 290 12.30 15.43 -9.41
N TYR A 291 12.39 14.80 -8.24
CA TYR A 291 11.33 14.68 -7.27
C TYR A 291 11.87 14.96 -5.87
N GLU A 292 11.05 15.58 -5.04
CA GLU A 292 11.21 15.60 -3.59
C GLU A 292 10.13 14.73 -2.95
N GLY A 293 10.41 14.20 -1.75
CA GLY A 293 9.56 13.23 -1.08
C GLY A 293 9.37 13.53 0.40
N THR A 294 8.21 13.16 0.91
CA THR A 294 7.90 13.18 2.34
C THR A 294 7.08 11.94 2.73
N ILE A 295 7.12 11.57 4.00
CA ILE A 295 6.35 10.44 4.53
C ILE A 295 5.50 10.96 5.67
N ILE A 296 4.19 10.79 5.56
CA ILE A 296 3.26 11.10 6.64
C ILE A 296 2.91 9.81 7.38
N THR A 297 3.19 9.79 8.67
CA THR A 297 2.75 8.70 9.54
C THR A 297 1.29 8.90 9.90
N TYR A 298 0.46 7.90 9.68
CA TYR A 298 -0.96 7.91 9.99
C TYR A 298 -1.33 6.81 10.99
N GLN A 299 -2.07 7.17 12.04
CA GLN A 299 -2.57 6.29 13.08
C GLN A 299 -3.97 5.78 12.69
N HIS A 300 -4.02 4.56 12.20
CA HIS A 300 -5.25 3.88 11.84
C HIS A 300 -5.87 3.20 13.07
N ILE A 301 -7.02 3.69 13.51
CA ILE A 301 -7.68 3.17 14.72
C ILE A 301 -8.71 2.13 14.33
N ILE A 302 -8.47 0.88 14.77
CA ILE A 302 -9.37 -0.24 14.56
C ILE A 302 -10.08 -0.61 15.87
N LYS A 303 -11.39 -0.85 15.76
CA LYS A 303 -12.23 -1.36 16.85
C LYS A 303 -12.82 -2.70 16.48
N THR A 304 -12.51 -3.71 17.27
CA THR A 304 -13.15 -5.02 17.17
C THR A 304 -14.51 -4.96 17.87
N ALA A 305 -15.56 -5.43 17.20
CA ALA A 305 -16.90 -5.54 17.77
C ALA A 305 -17.54 -6.86 17.33
N PHE A 306 -18.69 -7.19 17.91
CA PHE A 306 -19.48 -8.35 17.46
C PHE A 306 -19.87 -8.16 15.99
N GLY A 307 -19.45 -9.09 15.12
CA GLY A 307 -19.67 -9.01 13.67
C GLY A 307 -18.50 -8.46 12.84
N GLY A 308 -17.40 -8.02 13.45
CA GLY A 308 -16.16 -7.70 12.72
C GLY A 308 -15.37 -6.51 13.25
N VAL A 309 -14.38 -6.07 12.46
CA VAL A 309 -13.53 -4.91 12.76
C VAL A 309 -14.07 -3.69 12.01
N LYS A 310 -14.10 -2.53 12.69
CA LYS A 310 -14.48 -1.24 12.10
C LYS A 310 -13.35 -0.22 12.24
N VAL A 311 -13.20 0.61 11.21
CA VAL A 311 -12.28 1.76 11.20
C VAL A 311 -12.95 2.99 11.78
N LYS A 312 -12.18 3.77 12.55
CA LYS A 312 -12.62 5.09 13.02
C LYS A 312 -11.95 6.27 12.29
N SER A 313 -10.79 6.04 11.70
CA SER A 313 -9.95 7.07 11.09
C SER A 313 -10.26 7.27 9.59
N ASP A 314 -10.21 8.51 9.12
CA ASP A 314 -10.45 8.91 7.72
C ASP A 314 -9.29 9.80 7.23
N TRP A 315 -8.46 9.27 6.33
CA TRP A 315 -7.30 9.99 5.76
C TRP A 315 -7.68 10.91 4.60
N THR A 316 -8.95 10.94 4.17
CA THR A 316 -9.40 11.78 3.05
C THR A 316 -8.97 13.24 3.20
N PRO A 317 -9.16 13.91 4.36
CA PRO A 317 -8.77 15.31 4.52
C PRO A 317 -7.26 15.52 4.39
N LEU A 318 -6.46 14.58 4.90
CA LEU A 318 -5.00 14.62 4.80
C LEU A 318 -4.55 14.54 3.33
N ILE A 319 -5.08 13.57 2.58
CA ILE A 319 -4.70 13.37 1.18
C ILE A 319 -5.13 14.58 0.32
N GLN A 320 -6.31 15.13 0.59
CA GLN A 320 -6.77 16.35 -0.08
C GLN A 320 -5.87 17.55 0.21
N GLU A 321 -5.53 17.81 1.49
CA GLU A 321 -4.63 18.91 1.86
C GLU A 321 -3.24 18.77 1.23
N MET A 322 -2.70 17.55 1.18
CA MET A 322 -1.43 17.26 0.51
C MET A 322 -1.52 17.54 -1.00
N GLY A 323 -2.60 17.12 -1.65
CA GLY A 323 -2.85 17.40 -3.08
C GLY A 323 -2.95 18.89 -3.39
N GLU A 324 -3.60 19.68 -2.52
CA GLU A 324 -3.67 21.15 -2.64
C GLU A 324 -2.29 21.82 -2.54
N LYS A 325 -1.36 21.21 -1.80
CA LYS A 325 0.06 21.63 -1.70
C LYS A 325 0.94 21.05 -2.82
N GLY A 326 0.33 20.35 -3.79
CA GLY A 326 1.01 19.77 -4.95
C GLY A 326 1.73 18.45 -4.68
N TRP A 327 1.52 17.84 -3.51
CA TRP A 327 2.05 16.53 -3.19
C TRP A 327 1.21 15.43 -3.84
N GLU A 328 1.88 14.57 -4.60
CA GLU A 328 1.32 13.36 -5.19
C GLU A 328 1.52 12.19 -4.22
N LEU A 329 0.42 11.55 -3.79
CA LEU A 329 0.47 10.26 -3.12
C LEU A 329 1.10 9.22 -4.06
N ALA A 330 2.19 8.60 -3.66
CA ALA A 330 2.80 7.48 -4.38
C ALA A 330 2.12 6.17 -3.99
N CYS A 331 2.16 5.82 -2.70
CA CYS A 331 1.54 4.61 -2.17
C CYS A 331 1.25 4.73 -0.68
N LEU A 332 0.51 3.74 -0.15
CA LEU A 332 0.31 3.54 1.28
C LEU A 332 1.04 2.26 1.69
N LEU A 333 1.78 2.32 2.79
CA LEU A 333 2.44 1.15 3.36
C LEU A 333 1.85 0.80 4.72
N GLU A 334 1.24 -0.39 4.79
CA GLU A 334 0.81 -0.99 6.05
C GLU A 334 2.02 -1.53 6.80
N THR A 335 2.47 -0.84 7.84
CA THR A 335 3.58 -1.35 8.64
C THR A 335 3.09 -2.40 9.63
N PRO A 336 3.92 -3.40 10.03
CA PRO A 336 3.55 -4.32 11.10
C PRO A 336 3.52 -3.63 12.48
N GLU A 337 3.81 -2.33 12.55
CA GLU A 337 3.76 -1.55 13.78
C GLU A 337 2.31 -1.38 14.27
N GLN A 338 2.06 -1.90 15.46
CA GLN A 338 0.74 -1.88 16.07
C GLN A 338 0.84 -1.70 17.58
N GLN A 339 -0.13 -1.01 18.15
CA GLN A 339 -0.24 -0.82 19.59
C GLN A 339 -1.67 -1.12 20.04
N ARG A 340 -1.80 -2.09 20.96
CA ARG A 340 -3.09 -2.34 21.62
C ARG A 340 -3.34 -1.25 22.66
N THR A 341 -4.42 -0.49 22.48
CA THR A 341 -4.77 0.65 23.35
C THR A 341 -6.00 0.39 24.22
N GLY A 342 -6.66 -0.75 24.02
CA GLY A 342 -7.74 -1.23 24.89
C GLY A 342 -8.11 -2.69 24.61
N LEU A 343 -9.12 -3.21 25.31
CA LEU A 343 -9.53 -4.61 25.18
C LEU A 343 -9.91 -4.97 23.74
N MET A 344 -10.56 -4.05 23.02
CA MET A 344 -11.05 -4.22 21.65
C MET A 344 -10.59 -3.11 20.71
N THR A 345 -9.54 -2.36 21.07
CA THR A 345 -9.04 -1.25 20.25
C THR A 345 -7.55 -1.39 20.05
N ALA A 346 -7.13 -1.29 18.79
CA ALA A 346 -5.74 -1.24 18.41
C ALA A 346 -5.50 -0.04 17.49
N GLN A 347 -4.28 0.47 17.53
CA GLN A 347 -3.78 1.48 16.62
C GLN A 347 -2.74 0.81 15.73
N VAL A 348 -2.86 1.02 14.43
CA VAL A 348 -1.95 0.52 13.42
C VAL A 348 -1.29 1.71 12.76
N LYS A 349 0.01 1.65 12.53
CA LYS A 349 0.73 2.70 11.82
C LYS A 349 0.72 2.42 10.31
N ILE A 350 0.28 3.40 9.55
CA ILE A 350 0.35 3.41 8.09
C ILE A 350 1.26 4.56 7.68
N LEU A 351 2.12 4.32 6.69
CA LEU A 351 2.95 5.36 6.10
C LEU A 351 2.36 5.76 4.75
N LEU A 352 2.07 7.05 4.58
CA LEU A 352 1.66 7.61 3.30
C LEU A 352 2.88 8.26 2.66
N PHE A 353 3.32 7.71 1.53
CA PHE A 353 4.45 8.25 0.79
C PHE A 353 3.94 9.31 -0.18
N PHE A 354 4.44 10.52 -0.04
CA PHE A 354 4.13 11.62 -0.93
C PHE A 354 5.40 12.07 -1.65
N GLN A 355 5.25 12.48 -2.90
CA GLN A 355 6.32 13.05 -3.70
C GLN A 355 5.77 14.14 -4.61
N ARG A 356 6.61 15.07 -5.06
CA ARG A 356 6.23 16.04 -6.10
C ARG A 356 7.43 16.38 -6.95
N ARG A 357 7.19 16.87 -8.17
CA ARG A 357 8.27 17.30 -9.06
C ARG A 357 8.96 18.53 -8.50
N ILE A 358 10.28 18.59 -8.63
CA ILE A 358 11.03 19.81 -8.33
C ILE A 358 10.83 20.76 -9.51
N VAL A 359 10.21 21.91 -9.26
CA VAL A 359 10.01 22.97 -10.25
C VAL A 359 11.03 24.07 -9.96
N GLY A 360 11.88 24.37 -10.94
CA GLY A 360 12.94 25.37 -10.86
C GLY A 360 12.51 26.77 -11.26
#